data_AF-A0AAW2DJK7-F1
#
_entry.id   AF-A0AAW2DJK7-F1
#
_cell.length_a   1.000
_cell.length_b   1.000
_cell.length_c   1.000
_cell.angle_alpha   90.00
_cell.angle_beta   90.00
_cell.angle_gamma   90.00
#
_symmetry.space_group_name_H-M   'P 1'
#
loop_
_entity.id
_entity.type
_entity.pdbx_description
1 polymer ?
#
loop_
_entity_poly.entity_id
_entity_poly.type
_entity_poly.pdbx_seq_one_letter_code
_entity_poly.pdbx_strand_id
1 'polypeptide(L)'
;MSRFRALLNATKKALTWSAEDLMPPKERHIFSFNSKEELKRWHLYSDSEYGGLSSASLEIKESEKGLSGVFSGNLSLDVSNDSKWKISRSGFCGMRSKKFDGFIDLDSYDTVALKVKGDGRCYISTIYTENWVNSPGQEEDNSWQSFVFVPKDNWYIAKIPLARYLPTWRGNVIDAELEMNPSRIVGMSLSVNAEGGVPGARTGPGDFQVEIDWIKALRTE
;
A
#
# COMPACT_ATOMS: atom_id res chain seq x y z
N MET A 1 20.25 3.89 37.88
CA MET A 1 21.34 3.37 37.03
C MET A 1 22.26 4.52 36.64
N SER A 2 23.58 4.38 36.86
CA SER A 2 24.55 5.48 36.86
C SER A 2 24.84 6.06 35.47
N ARG A 3 24.89 7.40 35.36
CA ARG A 3 25.27 8.17 34.16
C ARG A 3 26.58 7.68 33.51
N PHE A 4 27.46 7.06 34.30
CA PHE A 4 28.70 6.43 33.82
C PHE A 4 28.47 5.27 32.84
N ARG A 5 27.42 4.45 33.03
CA ARG A 5 27.10 3.35 32.11
C ARG A 5 26.58 3.86 30.76
N ALA A 6 25.81 4.94 30.78
CA ALA A 6 25.30 5.58 29.56
C ALA A 6 26.44 6.19 28.74
N LEU A 7 27.38 6.88 29.40
CA LEU A 7 28.57 7.42 28.77
C LEU A 7 29.46 6.31 28.21
N LEU A 8 29.75 5.25 28.99
CA LEU A 8 30.54 4.12 28.51
C LEU A 8 29.90 3.45 27.28
N ASN A 9 28.58 3.28 27.27
CA ASN A 9 27.86 2.71 26.12
C ASN A 9 27.88 3.64 24.90
N ALA A 10 27.74 4.95 25.09
CA ALA A 10 27.83 5.94 24.03
C ALA A 10 29.25 6.00 23.44
N THR A 11 30.27 6.02 24.29
CA THR A 11 31.68 5.98 23.89
C THR A 11 32.04 4.66 23.22
N LYS A 12 31.49 3.53 23.70
CA LYS A 12 31.69 2.23 23.05
C LYS A 12 31.04 2.23 21.67
N LYS A 13 29.79 2.69 21.51
CA LYS A 13 29.14 2.87 20.20
C LYS A 13 29.91 3.81 19.26
N ALA A 14 30.48 4.89 19.78
CA ALA A 14 31.27 5.84 18.99
C ALA A 14 32.63 5.28 18.56
N LEU A 15 33.24 4.40 19.36
CA LEU A 15 34.55 3.80 19.08
C LEU A 15 34.47 2.45 18.36
N THR A 16 33.39 1.68 18.55
CA THR A 16 33.09 0.48 17.77
C THR A 16 32.33 0.89 16.52
N TRP A 17 33.08 1.51 15.60
CA TRP A 17 32.62 2.02 14.31
C TRP A 17 32.23 0.85 13.38
N SER A 18 31.16 0.13 13.72
CA SER A 18 30.59 -0.87 12.83
C SER A 18 29.80 -0.14 11.75
N ALA A 19 30.16 -0.36 10.48
CA ALA A 19 29.39 0.16 9.36
C ALA A 19 27.91 -0.28 9.43
N GLU A 20 27.63 -1.43 10.06
CA GLU A 20 26.27 -1.94 10.28
C GLU A 20 25.45 -1.11 11.27
N ASP A 21 26.08 -0.41 12.22
CA ASP A 21 25.40 0.48 13.17
C ASP A 21 25.07 1.87 12.58
N LEU A 22 25.70 2.22 11.45
CA LEU A 22 25.45 3.45 10.68
C LEU A 22 24.39 3.27 9.60
N MET A 23 24.17 2.03 9.14
CA MET A 23 23.18 1.74 8.13
C MET A 23 21.80 1.56 8.76
N PRO A 24 20.74 2.16 8.17
CA PRO A 24 19.37 1.90 8.58
C PRO A 24 19.06 0.40 8.59
N PRO A 25 18.08 -0.08 9.38
CA PRO A 25 17.70 -1.49 9.38
C PRO A 25 17.34 -1.97 7.97
N LYS A 26 17.70 -3.23 7.64
CA LYS A 26 17.41 -3.83 6.32
C LYS A 26 15.92 -3.87 5.98
N GLU A 27 15.05 -3.81 6.98
CA GLU A 27 13.61 -3.71 6.79
C GLU A 27 12.98 -2.72 7.76
N ARG A 28 11.92 -2.05 7.32
CA ARG A 28 11.06 -1.20 8.14
C ARG A 28 9.62 -1.65 8.00
N HIS A 29 8.99 -1.98 9.13
CA HIS A 29 7.54 -2.24 9.16
C HIS A 29 6.76 -0.94 8.98
N ILE A 30 5.80 -0.95 8.04
CA ILE A 30 4.89 0.17 7.77
C ILE A 30 3.50 -0.15 8.35
N PHE A 31 2.98 -1.34 8.01
CA PHE A 31 1.69 -1.83 8.49
C PHE A 31 1.78 -3.29 8.90
N SER A 32 0.99 -3.68 9.90
CA SER A 32 0.90 -5.04 10.43
C SER A 32 -0.55 -5.41 10.72
N PHE A 33 -1.14 -6.26 9.90
CA PHE A 33 -2.57 -6.59 9.93
C PHE A 33 -2.88 -7.70 10.95
N ASN A 34 -2.45 -7.49 12.19
CA ASN A 34 -2.60 -8.46 13.29
C ASN A 34 -3.52 -7.97 14.41
N SER A 35 -4.21 -6.83 14.22
CA SER A 35 -5.11 -6.27 15.24
C SER A 35 -6.23 -5.43 14.62
N LYS A 36 -7.36 -5.35 15.31
CA LYS A 36 -8.48 -4.47 14.90
C LYS A 36 -8.10 -3.00 14.99
N GLU A 37 -7.19 -2.65 15.90
CA GLU A 37 -6.62 -1.31 16.05
C GLU A 37 -5.90 -0.87 14.77
N GLU A 38 -5.13 -1.75 14.14
CA GLU A 38 -4.48 -1.44 12.87
C GLU A 38 -5.53 -1.14 11.79
N LEU A 39 -6.64 -1.89 11.74
CA LEU A 39 -7.69 -1.67 10.74
C LEU A 39 -8.32 -0.27 10.83
N LYS A 40 -8.33 0.35 12.02
CA LYS A 40 -8.82 1.73 12.21
C LYS A 40 -7.95 2.77 11.50
N ARG A 41 -6.74 2.40 11.07
CA ARG A 41 -5.86 3.24 10.24
C ARG A 41 -6.23 3.19 8.76
N TRP A 42 -7.18 2.35 8.36
CA TRP A 42 -7.61 2.19 6.98
C TRP A 42 -9.04 2.67 6.81
N HIS A 43 -9.31 3.26 5.65
CA HIS A 43 -10.63 3.64 5.18
C HIS A 43 -10.92 2.86 3.89
N LEU A 44 -12.08 2.22 3.85
CA LEU A 44 -12.58 1.51 2.68
C LEU A 44 -13.31 2.49 1.77
N TYR A 45 -13.11 2.34 0.48
CA TYR A 45 -13.81 3.10 -0.55
C TYR A 45 -14.15 2.19 -1.73
N SER A 46 -15.17 2.56 -2.48
CA SER A 46 -15.59 1.84 -3.69
C SER A 46 -16.31 2.77 -4.65
N ASP A 47 -16.61 2.28 -5.85
CA ASP A 47 -17.44 3.01 -6.82
C ASP A 47 -18.85 3.39 -6.31
N SER A 48 -19.32 2.79 -5.21
CA SER A 48 -20.62 3.09 -4.61
C SER A 48 -20.76 4.52 -4.10
N GLU A 49 -19.65 5.17 -3.74
CA GLU A 49 -19.60 6.60 -3.42
C GLU A 49 -20.01 7.49 -4.62
N TYR A 50 -19.90 6.92 -5.82
CA TYR A 50 -20.20 7.58 -7.08
C TYR A 50 -21.38 6.94 -7.82
N GLY A 51 -22.15 6.06 -7.15
CA GLY A 51 -23.34 5.42 -7.71
C GLY A 51 -23.12 4.03 -8.31
N GLY A 52 -21.91 3.47 -8.24
CA GLY A 52 -21.66 2.06 -8.52
C GLY A 52 -22.25 1.12 -7.45
N LEU A 53 -22.17 -0.19 -7.70
CA LEU A 53 -22.72 -1.20 -6.80
C LEU A 53 -21.65 -2.14 -6.22
N SER A 54 -20.37 -1.79 -6.30
CA SER A 54 -19.30 -2.56 -5.66
C SER A 54 -19.30 -2.36 -4.14
N SER A 55 -18.82 -3.37 -3.42
CA SER A 55 -18.73 -3.34 -1.95
C SER A 55 -17.40 -3.90 -1.46
N ALA A 56 -16.96 -3.44 -0.29
CA ALA A 56 -15.71 -3.86 0.33
C ALA A 56 -15.82 -3.97 1.85
N SER A 57 -15.04 -4.89 2.42
CA SER A 57 -14.86 -5.09 3.86
C SER A 57 -13.37 -5.30 4.17
N LEU A 58 -13.00 -5.03 5.43
CA LEU A 58 -11.66 -5.27 5.95
C LEU A 58 -11.78 -5.79 7.38
N GLU A 59 -11.30 -7.02 7.60
CA GLU A 59 -11.48 -7.74 8.86
C GLU A 59 -10.19 -8.43 9.30
N ILE A 60 -10.07 -8.75 10.59
CA ILE A 60 -8.99 -9.61 11.10
C ILE A 60 -9.48 -11.06 11.10
N LYS A 61 -8.68 -11.94 10.50
CA LYS A 61 -8.86 -13.38 10.52
C LYS A 61 -7.81 -14.03 11.40
N GLU A 62 -8.27 -14.89 12.28
CA GLU A 62 -7.43 -15.76 13.11
C GLU A 62 -7.23 -17.12 12.45
N SER A 63 -6.00 -17.62 12.48
CA SER A 63 -5.62 -18.92 11.96
C SER A 63 -4.54 -19.54 12.85
N GLU A 64 -4.25 -20.82 12.64
CA GLU A 64 -3.15 -21.53 13.32
C GLU A 64 -1.78 -20.84 13.13
N LYS A 65 -1.62 -20.06 12.05
CA LYS A 65 -0.38 -19.35 11.71
C LYS A 65 -0.33 -17.92 12.27
N GLY A 66 -1.36 -17.49 13.01
CA GLY A 66 -1.50 -16.15 13.57
C GLY A 66 -2.66 -15.35 12.96
N LEU A 67 -2.63 -14.05 13.22
CA LEU A 67 -3.62 -13.07 12.78
C LEU A 67 -3.21 -12.45 11.44
N SER A 68 -4.18 -12.22 10.56
CA SER A 68 -3.99 -11.52 9.28
C SER A 68 -5.21 -10.67 8.94
N GLY A 69 -5.03 -9.65 8.10
CA GLY A 69 -6.11 -8.83 7.57
C GLY A 69 -6.70 -9.47 6.33
N VAL A 70 -8.01 -9.40 6.15
CA VAL A 70 -8.72 -9.87 4.96
C VAL A 70 -9.42 -8.68 4.33
N PHE A 71 -8.93 -8.27 3.17
CA PHE A 71 -9.58 -7.28 2.32
C PHE A 71 -10.41 -8.00 1.26
N SER A 72 -11.73 -7.88 1.34
CA SER A 72 -12.66 -8.65 0.52
C SER A 72 -13.87 -7.84 0.09
N GLY A 73 -14.64 -8.37 -0.86
CA GLY A 73 -15.87 -7.75 -1.30
C GLY A 73 -16.34 -8.27 -2.65
N ASN A 74 -17.21 -7.51 -3.29
CA ASN A 74 -17.76 -7.83 -4.61
C ASN A 74 -17.61 -6.63 -5.55
N LEU A 75 -17.10 -6.88 -6.76
CA LEU A 75 -17.01 -5.88 -7.82
C LEU A 75 -18.24 -5.98 -8.73
N SER A 76 -18.91 -4.87 -8.95
CA SER A 76 -20.02 -4.78 -9.90
C SER A 76 -19.74 -3.70 -10.95
N LEU A 77 -20.05 -4.01 -12.21
CA LEU A 77 -20.04 -3.03 -13.29
C LEU A 77 -21.35 -2.23 -13.36
N ASP A 78 -22.37 -2.64 -12.60
CA ASP A 78 -23.67 -1.99 -12.57
C ASP A 78 -23.60 -0.64 -11.85
N VAL A 79 -24.38 0.30 -12.35
CA VAL A 79 -24.50 1.66 -11.83
C VAL A 79 -25.97 1.94 -11.53
N SER A 80 -26.24 2.54 -10.38
CA SER A 80 -27.60 2.92 -10.00
C SER A 80 -28.18 3.94 -10.98
N ASN A 81 -29.38 3.65 -11.49
CA ASN A 81 -30.14 4.54 -12.37
C ASN A 81 -30.51 5.88 -11.68
N ASP A 82 -30.53 5.90 -10.35
CA ASP A 82 -30.90 7.07 -9.54
C ASP A 82 -29.68 7.92 -9.14
N SER A 83 -28.48 7.55 -9.60
CA SER A 83 -27.26 8.28 -9.27
C SER A 83 -27.24 9.66 -9.96
N LYS A 84 -27.02 10.72 -9.17
CA LYS A 84 -26.78 12.08 -9.70
C LYS A 84 -25.43 12.17 -10.44
N TRP A 85 -24.52 11.24 -10.16
CA TRP A 85 -23.18 11.19 -10.71
C TRP A 85 -23.14 10.23 -11.89
N LYS A 86 -22.87 10.75 -13.10
CA LYS A 86 -22.56 9.90 -14.26
C LYS A 86 -21.11 9.46 -14.15
N ILE A 87 -20.87 8.27 -13.62
CA ILE A 87 -19.54 7.67 -13.64
C ILE A 87 -19.22 7.08 -15.00
N SER A 88 -17.97 7.24 -15.42
CA SER A 88 -17.43 6.66 -16.64
C SER A 88 -16.76 5.29 -16.42
N ARG A 89 -16.47 4.93 -15.16
CA ARG A 89 -15.83 3.68 -14.76
C ARG A 89 -16.44 3.17 -13.45
N SER A 90 -16.98 1.95 -13.48
CA SER A 90 -17.48 1.19 -12.34
C SER A 90 -16.63 -0.09 -12.14
N GLY A 91 -16.92 -0.86 -11.10
CA GLY A 91 -16.23 -2.09 -10.75
C GLY A 91 -14.92 -1.88 -10.02
N PHE A 92 -14.84 -1.00 -9.02
CA PHE A 92 -13.63 -0.85 -8.20
C PHE A 92 -13.90 -0.76 -6.69
N CYS A 93 -12.95 -1.30 -5.93
CA CYS A 93 -12.87 -1.23 -4.49
C CYS A 93 -11.44 -0.92 -4.05
N GLY A 94 -11.26 -0.29 -2.90
CA GLY A 94 -9.94 -0.11 -2.31
C GLY A 94 -9.98 0.16 -0.83
N MET A 95 -8.80 0.05 -0.21
CA MET A 95 -8.54 0.50 1.14
C MET A 95 -7.37 1.49 1.10
N ARG A 96 -7.54 2.65 1.74
CA ARG A 96 -6.53 3.70 1.83
C ARG A 96 -6.19 3.93 3.29
N SER A 97 -4.90 4.03 3.62
CA SER A 97 -4.49 4.42 4.95
C SER A 97 -4.92 5.86 5.23
N LYS A 98 -5.26 6.16 6.48
CA LYS A 98 -5.25 7.54 6.98
C LYS A 98 -3.89 8.15 6.70
N LYS A 99 -3.86 9.47 6.47
CA LYS A 99 -2.59 10.19 6.38
C LYS A 99 -1.76 9.89 7.61
N PHE A 100 -0.47 9.67 7.39
CA PHE A 100 0.48 9.52 8.48
C PHE A 100 0.56 10.80 9.30
N ASP A 101 0.90 10.67 10.57
CA ASP A 101 1.23 11.82 11.40
C ASP A 101 2.59 12.36 10.94
N GLY A 102 2.55 13.35 10.05
CA GLY A 102 3.71 13.78 9.25
C GLY A 102 3.94 12.88 8.04
N PHE A 103 5.11 12.24 7.98
CA PHE A 103 5.52 11.39 6.87
C PHE A 103 6.39 10.23 7.36
N ILE A 104 6.46 9.18 6.55
CA ILE A 104 7.43 8.11 6.70
C ILE A 104 8.56 8.33 5.69
N ASP A 105 9.77 8.39 6.22
CA ASP A 105 11.00 8.41 5.43
C ASP A 105 11.39 6.97 5.02
N LEU A 106 11.34 6.71 3.71
CA LEU A 106 11.76 5.48 3.07
C LEU A 106 12.99 5.66 2.16
N ASP A 107 13.70 6.78 2.23
CA ASP A 107 14.83 7.11 1.33
C ASP A 107 15.96 6.06 1.38
N SER A 108 16.11 5.40 2.53
CA SER A 108 17.10 4.33 2.73
C SER A 108 16.66 2.93 2.27
N TYR A 109 15.50 2.83 1.61
CA TYR A 109 14.89 1.58 1.14
C TYR A 109 14.60 1.67 -0.36
N ASP A 110 14.78 0.56 -1.07
CA ASP A 110 14.58 0.48 -2.53
C ASP A 110 13.29 -0.24 -2.93
N THR A 111 12.66 -0.96 -1.99
CA THR A 111 11.58 -1.89 -2.29
C THR A 111 10.47 -1.80 -1.25
N VAL A 112 9.21 -1.74 -1.69
CA VAL A 112 8.05 -2.05 -0.84
C VAL A 112 7.71 -3.52 -1.00
N ALA A 113 7.49 -4.22 0.11
CA ALA A 113 7.11 -5.61 0.13
C ALA A 113 5.79 -5.82 0.88
N LEU A 114 4.94 -6.67 0.32
CA LEU A 114 3.67 -7.07 0.91
C LEU A 114 3.65 -8.59 1.05
N LYS A 115 3.39 -9.10 2.26
CA LYS A 115 3.12 -10.53 2.44
C LYS A 115 1.63 -10.76 2.33
N VAL A 116 1.23 -11.44 1.27
CA VAL A 116 -0.17 -11.57 0.85
C VAL A 116 -0.51 -12.98 0.39
N LYS A 117 -1.79 -13.37 0.53
CA LYS A 117 -2.39 -14.55 -0.08
C LYS A 117 -3.54 -14.08 -0.96
N GLY A 118 -3.32 -14.16 -2.28
CA GLY A 118 -4.26 -13.64 -3.27
C GLY A 118 -5.37 -14.62 -3.67
N ASP A 119 -6.35 -14.08 -4.39
CA ASP A 119 -7.46 -14.80 -5.04
C ASP A 119 -7.23 -15.01 -6.55
N GLY A 120 -6.04 -14.64 -7.05
CA GLY A 120 -5.71 -14.65 -8.48
C GLY A 120 -6.15 -13.39 -9.24
N ARG A 121 -6.73 -12.38 -8.59
CA ARG A 121 -6.91 -11.04 -9.19
C ARG A 121 -5.62 -10.23 -9.08
N CYS A 122 -5.51 -9.21 -9.92
CA CYS A 122 -4.44 -8.23 -9.82
C CYS A 122 -4.90 -7.04 -8.98
N TYR A 123 -4.13 -6.70 -7.96
CA TYR A 123 -4.33 -5.54 -7.12
C TYR A 123 -3.41 -4.40 -7.56
N ILE A 124 -3.69 -3.20 -7.09
CA ILE A 124 -2.92 -1.99 -7.35
C ILE A 124 -2.45 -1.46 -6.00
N SER A 125 -1.14 -1.45 -5.79
CA SER A 125 -0.52 -0.74 -4.67
C SER A 125 -0.34 0.71 -5.06
N THR A 126 -0.80 1.63 -4.22
CA THR A 126 -0.53 3.07 -4.39
C THR A 126 0.31 3.59 -3.23
N ILE A 127 1.28 4.44 -3.55
CA ILE A 127 2.05 5.25 -2.60
C ILE A 127 1.65 6.70 -2.80
N TYR A 128 1.39 7.42 -1.71
CA TYR A 128 1.14 8.86 -1.74
C TYR A 128 2.35 9.60 -1.16
N THR A 129 2.87 10.59 -1.89
CA THR A 129 4.00 11.41 -1.45
C THR A 129 3.65 12.88 -1.40
N GLU A 130 4.23 13.58 -0.43
CA GLU A 130 4.26 15.04 -0.43
C GLU A 130 5.49 15.51 -1.23
N ASN A 131 5.27 16.25 -2.31
CA ASN A 131 6.34 16.82 -3.10
C ASN A 131 6.32 18.35 -3.02
N TRP A 132 7.49 18.97 -3.20
CA TRP A 132 7.64 20.42 -3.24
C TRP A 132 7.03 21.04 -4.52
N VAL A 133 6.94 20.23 -5.59
CA VAL A 133 6.23 20.55 -6.83
C VAL A 133 5.17 19.48 -7.03
N ASN A 134 3.90 19.88 -6.97
CA ASN A 134 2.78 19.02 -7.33
C ASN A 134 2.74 18.85 -8.86
N SER A 135 2.19 17.72 -9.31
CA SER A 135 1.88 17.55 -10.74
C SER A 135 1.04 18.74 -11.24
N PRO A 136 1.24 19.24 -12.47
CA PRO A 136 0.54 20.43 -12.97
C PRO A 136 -0.98 20.34 -12.75
N GLY A 137 -1.54 21.30 -12.01
CA GLY A 137 -2.98 21.38 -11.71
C GLY A 137 -3.46 20.59 -10.48
N GLN A 138 -2.59 20.23 -9.52
CA GLN A 138 -2.96 19.48 -8.32
C GLN A 138 -2.69 20.23 -7.00
N GLU A 139 -3.72 20.31 -6.15
CA GLU A 139 -3.60 20.65 -4.71
C GLU A 139 -3.44 19.38 -3.83
N GLU A 140 -3.57 18.18 -4.42
CA GLU A 140 -3.55 16.88 -3.72
C GLU A 140 -2.14 16.25 -3.70
N ASP A 141 -1.96 15.23 -2.84
CA ASP A 141 -0.71 14.46 -2.75
C ASP A 141 -0.45 13.70 -4.07
N ASN A 142 0.82 13.63 -4.51
CA ASN A 142 1.18 12.86 -5.69
C ASN A 142 0.95 11.37 -5.45
N SER A 143 0.36 10.67 -6.44
CA SER A 143 0.05 9.25 -6.34
C SER A 143 0.86 8.41 -7.32
N TRP A 144 1.43 7.33 -6.81
CA TRP A 144 2.31 6.44 -7.55
C TRP A 144 1.77 5.03 -7.49
N GLN A 145 1.58 4.36 -8.62
CA GLN A 145 0.90 3.06 -8.69
C GLN A 145 1.78 1.97 -9.29
N SER A 146 1.66 0.77 -8.73
CA SER A 146 2.22 -0.46 -9.29
C SER A 146 1.24 -1.62 -9.08
N PHE A 147 1.30 -2.59 -9.99
CA PHE A 147 0.49 -3.80 -9.89
C PHE A 147 1.06 -4.79 -8.87
N VAL A 148 0.16 -5.52 -8.22
CA VAL A 148 0.45 -6.63 -7.29
C VAL A 148 -0.34 -7.83 -7.75
N PHE A 149 0.36 -8.85 -8.23
CA PHE A 149 -0.25 -10.10 -8.65
C PHE A 149 0.50 -11.26 -8.00
N VAL A 150 -0.26 -12.12 -7.31
CA VAL A 150 0.26 -13.35 -6.71
C VAL A 150 -0.68 -14.50 -7.05
N PRO A 151 -0.16 -15.73 -7.23
CA PRO A 151 -1.01 -16.90 -7.44
C PRO A 151 -2.00 -17.12 -6.29
N LYS A 152 -3.12 -17.76 -6.62
CA LYS A 152 -4.18 -18.09 -5.66
C LYS A 152 -3.67 -19.04 -4.55
N ASP A 153 -4.29 -18.95 -3.38
CA ASP A 153 -4.28 -19.94 -2.30
C ASP A 153 -2.95 -20.14 -1.55
N ASN A 154 -1.87 -19.44 -1.92
CA ASN A 154 -0.58 -19.50 -1.23
C ASN A 154 -0.12 -18.12 -0.76
N TRP A 155 0.66 -18.11 0.33
CA TRP A 155 1.30 -16.89 0.82
C TRP A 155 2.54 -16.58 -0.02
N TYR A 156 2.64 -15.34 -0.50
CA TYR A 156 3.78 -14.82 -1.23
C TYR A 156 4.25 -13.51 -0.62
N ILE A 157 5.52 -13.18 -0.82
CA ILE A 157 6.05 -11.85 -0.55
C ILE A 157 6.20 -11.15 -1.90
N ALA A 158 5.23 -10.31 -2.25
CA ALA A 158 5.31 -9.47 -3.43
C ALA A 158 6.28 -8.32 -3.14
N LYS A 159 7.39 -8.26 -3.88
CA LYS A 159 8.40 -7.20 -3.78
C LYS A 159 8.27 -6.27 -4.98
N ILE A 160 8.10 -4.98 -4.70
CA ILE A 160 7.89 -3.95 -5.70
C ILE A 160 8.98 -2.89 -5.51
N PRO A 161 9.99 -2.85 -6.40
CA PRO A 161 10.97 -1.77 -6.37
C PRO A 161 10.27 -0.42 -6.49
N LEU A 162 10.69 0.59 -5.72
CA LEU A 162 10.11 1.93 -5.77
C LEU A 162 10.16 2.51 -7.20
N ALA A 163 11.23 2.22 -7.95
CA ALA A 163 11.39 2.60 -9.36
C ALA A 163 10.36 1.98 -10.33
N ARG A 164 9.54 1.01 -9.89
CA ARG A 164 8.46 0.41 -10.70
C ARG A 164 7.11 1.09 -10.50
N TYR A 165 7.00 1.99 -9.52
CA TYR A 165 5.78 2.77 -9.33
C TYR A 165 5.74 3.93 -10.33
N LEU A 166 4.64 4.01 -11.08
CA LEU A 166 4.42 5.04 -12.09
C LEU A 166 3.60 6.19 -11.51
N PRO A 167 3.88 7.46 -11.86
CA PRO A 167 3.04 8.57 -11.46
C PRO A 167 1.66 8.44 -12.10
N THR A 168 0.61 8.63 -11.31
CA THR A 168 -0.78 8.51 -11.78
C THR A 168 -1.66 9.63 -11.26
N TRP A 169 -2.71 9.93 -12.02
CA TRP A 169 -3.80 10.83 -11.64
C TRP A 169 -5.14 10.21 -12.00
N ARG A 170 -6.01 10.04 -11.00
CA ARG A 170 -7.35 9.44 -11.17
C ARG A 170 -7.31 8.12 -11.96
N GLY A 171 -6.29 7.29 -11.69
CA GLY A 171 -6.08 6.00 -12.34
C GLY A 171 -5.52 6.06 -13.77
N ASN A 172 -5.04 7.22 -14.24
CA ASN A 172 -4.35 7.34 -15.52
C ASN A 172 -2.87 7.64 -15.26
N VAL A 173 -1.98 6.99 -16.01
CA VAL A 173 -0.54 7.26 -15.95
C VAL A 173 -0.29 8.68 -16.46
N ILE A 174 0.52 9.44 -15.73
CA ILE A 174 0.98 10.76 -16.17
C ILE A 174 2.17 10.54 -17.09
N ASP A 175 2.06 11.01 -18.32
CA ASP A 175 3.15 11.01 -19.31
C ASP A 175 4.06 12.22 -19.08
N ALA A 176 4.80 12.18 -17.97
CA ALA A 176 5.80 13.18 -17.59
C ALA A 176 6.89 12.53 -16.75
N GLU A 177 8.12 13.03 -16.87
CA GLU A 177 9.23 12.66 -15.99
C GLU A 177 8.97 13.28 -14.60
N LEU A 178 8.42 12.46 -13.70
CA LEU A 178 8.22 12.80 -12.30
C LEU A 178 8.99 11.79 -11.45
N GLU A 179 9.69 12.31 -10.44
CA GLU A 179 10.37 11.48 -9.45
C GLU A 179 9.57 11.38 -8.15
N MET A 180 9.47 10.16 -7.63
CA MET A 180 8.89 9.92 -6.31
C MET A 180 9.79 10.52 -5.25
N ASN A 181 9.20 11.14 -4.22
CA ASN A 181 9.94 11.55 -3.03
C ASN A 181 9.81 10.47 -1.93
N PRO A 182 10.72 9.49 -1.85
CA PRO A 182 10.62 8.41 -0.86
C PRO A 182 10.82 8.88 0.58
N SER A 183 11.41 10.06 0.79
CA SER A 183 11.62 10.65 2.12
C SER A 183 10.32 11.21 2.74
N ARG A 184 9.26 11.40 1.94
CA ARG A 184 7.99 12.02 2.39
C ARG A 184 6.75 11.21 1.97
N ILE A 185 6.73 9.93 2.34
CA ILE A 185 5.52 9.11 2.16
C ILE A 185 4.45 9.55 3.16
N VAL A 186 3.25 9.90 2.70
CA VAL A 186 2.14 10.38 3.54
C VAL A 186 1.00 9.37 3.68
N GLY A 187 0.99 8.32 2.85
CA GLY A 187 0.02 7.24 2.96
C GLY A 187 0.23 6.16 1.91
N MET A 188 -0.53 5.07 2.03
CA MET A 188 -0.54 3.98 1.04
C MET A 188 -1.97 3.48 0.82
N SER A 189 -2.22 2.83 -0.31
CA SER A 189 -3.48 2.12 -0.57
C SER A 189 -3.26 0.81 -1.29
N LEU A 190 -4.27 -0.05 -1.19
CA LEU A 190 -4.42 -1.25 -2.01
C LEU A 190 -5.81 -1.23 -2.63
N SER A 191 -5.90 -1.34 -3.94
CA SER A 191 -7.17 -1.36 -4.67
C SER A 191 -7.24 -2.48 -5.67
N VAL A 192 -8.45 -2.75 -6.16
CA VAL A 192 -8.74 -3.76 -7.17
C VAL A 192 -9.87 -3.22 -8.05
N ASN A 193 -9.82 -3.57 -9.34
CA ASN A 193 -10.88 -3.23 -10.28
C ASN A 193 -11.24 -4.45 -11.15
N ALA A 194 -12.41 -4.39 -11.79
CA ALA A 194 -12.94 -5.46 -12.61
C ALA A 194 -12.23 -5.54 -13.98
N GLU A 195 -11.83 -4.41 -14.55
CA GLU A 195 -11.35 -4.34 -15.94
C GLU A 195 -9.83 -4.39 -16.10
N GLY A 196 -9.06 -4.32 -15.01
CA GLY A 196 -7.61 -4.24 -15.03
C GLY A 196 -6.90 -5.51 -14.57
N GLY A 197 -5.65 -5.66 -15.01
CA GLY A 197 -4.76 -6.69 -14.52
C GLY A 197 -3.60 -6.99 -15.47
N VAL A 198 -2.67 -7.80 -14.99
CA VAL A 198 -1.58 -8.36 -15.80
C VAL A 198 -2.07 -9.63 -16.53
N PRO A 199 -1.42 -10.04 -17.64
CA PRO A 199 -1.74 -11.30 -18.31
C PRO A 199 -1.77 -12.48 -17.32
N GLY A 200 -2.87 -13.24 -17.33
CA GLY A 200 -3.09 -14.37 -16.43
C GLY A 200 -3.80 -14.04 -15.11
N ALA A 201 -4.05 -12.76 -14.82
CA ALA A 201 -4.90 -12.38 -13.69
C ALA A 201 -6.39 -12.63 -14.00
N ARG A 202 -7.15 -12.99 -12.97
CA ARG A 202 -8.61 -13.03 -13.03
C ARG A 202 -9.16 -11.61 -13.15
N THR A 203 -10.00 -11.38 -14.14
CA THR A 203 -10.70 -10.11 -14.40
C THR A 203 -12.23 -10.30 -14.40
N GLY A 204 -12.96 -9.20 -14.53
CA GLY A 204 -14.42 -9.13 -14.52
C GLY A 204 -15.03 -8.90 -13.13
N PRO A 205 -16.37 -8.70 -13.09
CA PRO A 205 -17.12 -8.53 -11.85
C PRO A 205 -17.09 -9.79 -10.97
N GLY A 206 -17.64 -9.67 -9.76
CA GLY A 206 -17.72 -10.74 -8.78
C GLY A 206 -16.73 -10.60 -7.63
N ASP A 207 -16.65 -11.63 -6.80
CA ASP A 207 -15.96 -11.56 -5.52
C ASP A 207 -14.44 -11.38 -5.67
N PHE A 208 -13.87 -10.63 -4.72
CA PHE A 208 -12.44 -10.54 -4.49
C PHE A 208 -12.12 -10.78 -3.01
N GLN A 209 -10.93 -11.32 -2.76
CA GLN A 209 -10.39 -11.52 -1.42
C GLN A 209 -8.87 -11.60 -1.45
N VAL A 210 -8.20 -10.77 -0.65
CA VAL A 210 -6.76 -10.89 -0.38
C VAL A 210 -6.53 -10.91 1.12
N GLU A 211 -5.80 -11.92 1.59
CA GLU A 211 -5.29 -11.92 2.96
C GLU A 211 -3.92 -11.22 2.99
N ILE A 212 -3.69 -10.37 3.98
CA ILE A 212 -2.51 -9.52 4.11
C ILE A 212 -1.97 -9.69 5.52
N ASP A 213 -0.68 -9.97 5.63
CA ASP A 213 0.00 -10.09 6.93
C ASP A 213 0.65 -8.74 7.28
N TRP A 214 1.52 -8.23 6.40
CA TRP A 214 2.23 -6.98 6.64
C TRP A 214 2.60 -6.27 5.33
N ILE A 215 2.95 -4.98 5.49
CA ILE A 215 3.61 -4.16 4.47
C ILE A 215 4.90 -3.61 5.10
N LYS A 216 6.02 -3.80 4.39
CA LYS A 216 7.36 -3.35 4.81
C LYS A 216 8.05 -2.59 3.69
N ALA A 217 9.00 -1.74 4.06
CA ALA A 217 10.07 -1.31 3.16
C ALA A 217 11.30 -2.21 3.39
N LEU A 218 11.97 -2.59 2.31
CA LEU A 218 13.16 -3.43 2.31
C LEU A 218 14.30 -2.69 1.63
N ARG A 219 15.50 -2.86 2.19
CA ARG A 219 16.75 -2.53 1.52
C ARG A 219 17.32 -3.85 0.98
N THR A 220 17.29 -4.01 -0.32
CA THR A 220 17.69 -5.25 -0.99
C THR A 220 19.15 -5.25 -1.41
N GLU A 221 19.80 -4.08 -1.41
CA GLU A 221 21.24 -3.87 -1.67
C GLU A 221 22.02 -3.38 -0.44
#